data_AF-A0A7V9P8S2-F1
#
_entry.id   AF-A0A7V9P8S2-F1
#
_cell.length_a   1.000
_cell.length_b   1.000
_cell.length_c   1.000
_cell.angle_alpha   90.00
_cell.angle_beta   90.00
_cell.angle_gamma   90.00
#
_symmetry.space_group_name_H-M   'P 1'
#
loop_
_entity.id
_entity.type
_entity.pdbx_description
1 polymer ?
#
loop_
_entity_poly.entity_id
_entity_poly.type
_entity_poly.pdbx_seq_one_letter_code
_entity_poly.pdbx_strand_id
1 'polypeptide(L)'
;MKFIRKFTEPVILIMCFMSFASCASLGELIYKHKSEAEIAQMTPAQRVDEWVNEQVYHRYDVLDEQKYLIRKYITTDGLKALPRMIEIMDEYDPTKFREGKERRGERFDACWSMLGYIDDDAVRLRGSKEGRRAIDALERAIGRMRAANYGQPDQQEWEQHGRFELAVMQLESAKGINSVDNAIKQTFRLEYKIVLSNAELLEFSNFLATHYPEYPGWSEKNNFQDMTQINEAGFPLWIYTMKKPERFYKAYIEFKKTK
;
A
#
# COMPACT_ATOMS: atom_id res chain seq x y z
N MET A 1 27.24 77.51 -33.02
CA MET A 1 26.50 76.73 -32.00
C MET A 1 27.49 75.75 -31.38
N LYS A 2 27.93 75.96 -30.11
CA LYS A 2 27.56 75.15 -28.92
C LYS A 2 27.52 73.64 -29.23
N PHE A 3 28.21 72.67 -28.59
CA PHE A 3 29.02 72.50 -27.37
C PHE A 3 29.81 71.16 -27.58
N ILE A 4 31.11 71.03 -27.26
CA ILE A 4 31.70 70.23 -26.14
C ILE A 4 31.20 68.75 -26.10
N ARG A 5 31.97 67.64 -26.16
CA ARG A 5 33.18 67.22 -25.41
C ARG A 5 33.76 65.90 -25.99
N LYS A 6 35.07 65.68 -25.82
CA LYS A 6 35.81 64.40 -25.92
C LYS A 6 35.43 63.41 -24.79
N PHE A 7 35.51 62.10 -25.05
CA PHE A 7 35.95 60.99 -24.15
C PHE A 7 36.21 59.76 -25.06
N THR A 8 37.42 59.24 -25.35
CA THR A 8 38.45 58.49 -24.59
C THR A 8 37.97 57.24 -23.83
N GLU A 9 38.15 56.09 -24.50
CA GLU A 9 38.47 54.71 -24.03
C GLU A 9 37.64 54.02 -22.90
N PRO A 10 37.98 52.78 -22.49
CA PRO A 10 37.15 51.58 -22.70
C PRO A 10 36.45 51.12 -21.40
N VAL A 11 35.20 50.66 -21.50
CA VAL A 11 34.45 50.24 -20.30
C VAL A 11 34.89 48.85 -19.86
N ILE A 12 35.68 48.87 -18.79
CA ILE A 12 35.99 47.78 -17.86
C ILE A 12 34.72 47.39 -17.07
N LEU A 13 34.49 46.07 -16.98
CA LEU A 13 33.91 45.31 -15.86
C LEU A 13 32.71 45.91 -15.09
N ILE A 14 31.50 45.37 -15.33
CA ILE A 14 30.45 45.28 -14.31
C ILE A 14 29.96 43.82 -14.26
N MET A 15 30.69 43.00 -13.51
CA MET A 15 30.14 41.81 -12.84
C MET A 15 29.82 42.24 -11.41
N CYS A 16 28.54 42.49 -11.12
CA CYS A 16 27.88 42.30 -9.82
C CYS A 16 26.48 42.95 -9.85
N PHE A 17 25.51 42.26 -9.22
CA PHE A 17 24.13 42.67 -8.94
C PHE A 17 23.11 42.59 -10.10
N MET A 18 22.59 41.37 -10.31
CA MET A 18 21.14 41.17 -10.35
C MET A 18 20.76 39.99 -9.46
N SER A 19 20.54 40.30 -8.18
CA SER A 19 19.80 39.43 -7.26
C SER A 19 18.33 39.89 -7.21
N PHE A 20 17.46 38.92 -6.94
CA PHE A 20 16.03 39.02 -6.62
C PHE A 20 15.05 39.04 -7.80
N ALA A 21 14.86 37.88 -8.42
CA ALA A 21 13.52 37.38 -8.78
C ALA A 21 13.56 35.93 -9.29
N SER A 22 13.80 34.95 -8.40
CA SER A 22 13.33 33.56 -8.60
C SER A 22 13.48 32.68 -7.35
N CYS A 23 13.26 33.22 -6.15
CA CYS A 23 13.11 32.38 -4.94
C CYS A 23 11.67 31.85 -4.82
N ALA A 24 11.17 31.19 -5.87
CA ALA A 24 9.86 30.53 -5.85
C ALA A 24 9.84 29.28 -6.73
N SER A 25 10.88 28.43 -6.65
CA SER A 25 10.79 27.03 -7.12
C SER A 25 11.79 26.04 -6.49
N LEU A 26 12.62 26.46 -5.52
CA LEU A 26 13.58 25.56 -4.84
C LEU A 26 12.99 24.82 -3.62
N GLY A 27 11.66 24.75 -3.51
CA GLY A 27 10.92 24.23 -2.35
C GLY A 27 10.42 22.79 -2.46
N GLU A 28 10.78 22.04 -3.51
CA GLU A 28 10.71 20.57 -3.45
C GLU A 28 11.94 20.10 -2.65
N LEU A 29 11.88 20.28 -1.32
CA LEU A 29 12.87 19.69 -0.43
C LEU A 29 12.95 18.20 -0.71
N ILE A 30 14.15 17.73 -1.03
CA ILE A 30 14.53 16.32 -1.08
C ILE A 30 14.00 15.66 0.21
N TYR A 31 12.98 14.81 0.07
CA TYR A 31 12.45 14.06 1.20
C TYR A 31 13.55 13.14 1.71
N LYS A 32 13.97 13.33 2.95
CA LYS A 32 15.09 12.61 3.55
C LYS A 32 14.58 11.46 4.39
N HIS A 33 15.13 10.27 4.18
CA HIS A 33 14.85 9.10 5.00
C HIS A 33 15.17 9.35 6.47
N LYS A 34 14.24 8.99 7.35
CA LYS A 34 14.46 8.93 8.78
C LYS A 34 15.17 7.63 9.15
N SER A 35 16.01 7.69 10.17
CA SER A 35 16.66 6.50 10.71
C SER A 35 15.66 5.55 11.38
N GLU A 36 16.04 4.27 11.54
CA GLU A 36 15.23 3.28 12.27
C GLU A 36 14.92 3.77 13.70
N ALA A 37 15.87 4.43 14.37
CA ALA A 37 15.67 4.96 15.72
C ALA A 37 14.59 6.06 15.75
N GLU A 38 14.56 6.94 14.75
CA GLU A 38 13.53 7.97 14.63
C GLU A 38 12.15 7.34 14.36
N ILE A 39 12.06 6.36 13.45
CA ILE A 39 10.81 5.65 13.14
C ILE A 39 10.30 4.87 14.36
N ALA A 40 11.20 4.23 15.11
CA ALA A 40 10.85 3.47 16.29
C ALA A 40 10.19 4.33 17.38
N GLN A 41 10.55 5.61 17.48
CA GLN A 41 9.99 6.55 18.47
C GLN A 41 8.66 7.18 18.04
N MET A 42 8.26 7.01 16.78
CA MET A 42 7.01 7.56 16.28
C MET A 42 5.78 6.88 16.88
N THR A 43 4.70 7.64 16.98
CA THR A 43 3.36 7.08 17.17
C THR A 43 2.90 6.32 15.91
N PRO A 44 1.92 5.40 16.02
CA PRO A 44 1.36 4.71 14.86
C PRO A 44 0.87 5.65 13.75
N ALA A 45 0.21 6.76 14.11
CA ALA A 45 -0.24 7.75 13.15
C ALA A 45 0.92 8.42 12.40
N GLN A 46 1.98 8.80 13.11
CA GLN A 46 3.17 9.38 12.49
C GLN A 46 3.89 8.40 11.56
N ARG A 47 3.89 7.10 11.87
CA ARG A 47 4.44 6.08 10.95
C ARG A 47 3.61 5.94 9.69
N VAL A 48 2.29 6.05 9.79
CA VAL A 48 1.41 6.10 8.60
C VAL A 48 1.72 7.33 7.75
N ASP A 49 1.86 8.51 8.35
CA ASP A 49 2.24 9.72 7.60
C ASP A 49 3.65 9.57 6.97
N GLU A 50 4.60 8.95 7.67
CA GLU A 50 5.93 8.61 7.14
C GLU A 50 5.85 7.67 5.93
N TRP A 51 5.08 6.59 6.03
CA TRP A 51 4.84 5.66 4.91
C TRP A 51 4.24 6.36 3.71
N VAL A 52 3.24 7.21 3.96
CA VAL A 52 2.57 7.97 2.91
C VAL A 52 3.56 8.90 2.20
N ASN A 53 4.40 9.62 2.97
CA ASN A 53 5.43 10.47 2.37
C ASN A 53 6.45 9.64 1.58
N GLU A 54 6.91 8.50 2.12
CA GLU A 54 7.82 7.59 1.43
C GLU A 54 7.26 7.14 0.07
N GLN A 55 6.01 6.67 0.04
CA GLN A 55 5.36 6.26 -1.21
C GLN A 55 5.17 7.45 -2.17
N VAL A 56 4.87 8.62 -1.64
CA VAL A 56 4.67 9.83 -2.43
C VAL A 56 5.97 10.24 -3.16
N TYR A 57 7.13 10.14 -2.51
CA TYR A 57 8.41 10.61 -3.06
C TYR A 57 9.25 9.51 -3.73
N HIS A 58 9.14 8.27 -3.28
CA HIS A 58 10.06 7.18 -3.67
C HIS A 58 9.37 5.89 -4.13
N ARG A 59 8.05 5.86 -4.41
CA ARG A 59 7.35 4.64 -4.89
C ARG A 59 8.00 3.93 -6.09
N TYR A 60 8.69 4.69 -6.95
CA TYR A 60 9.35 4.16 -8.14
C TYR A 60 10.84 3.85 -7.95
N ASP A 61 11.37 4.11 -6.76
CA ASP A 61 12.72 3.69 -6.41
C ASP A 61 12.70 2.21 -6.01
N VAL A 62 13.16 1.37 -6.93
CA VAL A 62 13.22 -0.08 -6.72
C VAL A 62 14.33 -0.48 -5.74
N LEU A 63 15.33 0.38 -5.55
CA LEU A 63 16.43 0.16 -4.61
C LEU A 63 16.13 0.76 -3.22
N ASP A 64 15.03 1.48 -3.06
CA ASP A 64 14.63 1.98 -1.77
C ASP A 64 14.17 0.85 -0.83
N GLU A 65 14.96 0.62 0.22
CA GLU A 65 14.67 -0.31 1.30
C GLU A 65 13.90 0.33 2.47
N GLN A 66 13.80 1.67 2.50
CA GLN A 66 13.16 2.44 3.57
C GLN A 66 11.69 2.05 3.73
N LYS A 67 10.99 1.81 2.61
CA LYS A 67 9.62 1.29 2.61
C LYS A 67 9.45 0.00 3.43
N TYR A 68 10.42 -0.91 3.40
CA TYR A 68 10.33 -2.16 4.17
C TYR A 68 10.51 -1.91 5.67
N LEU A 69 11.41 -0.98 6.02
CA LEU A 69 11.63 -0.57 7.40
C LEU A 69 10.36 0.06 8.00
N ILE A 70 9.74 1.03 7.29
CA ILE A 70 8.51 1.68 7.77
C ILE A 70 7.37 0.67 7.86
N ARG A 71 7.19 -0.18 6.84
CA ARG A 71 6.16 -1.23 6.81
C ARG A 71 6.28 -2.16 8.01
N LYS A 72 7.48 -2.65 8.36
CA LYS A 72 7.72 -3.51 9.54
C LYS A 72 7.10 -2.92 10.80
N TYR A 73 7.28 -1.63 11.06
CA TYR A 73 6.71 -0.99 12.24
C TYR A 73 5.18 -0.82 12.13
N ILE A 74 4.64 -0.43 10.98
CA ILE A 74 3.18 -0.29 10.79
C ILE A 74 2.48 -1.64 10.93
N THR A 75 3.03 -2.71 10.34
CA THR A 75 2.50 -4.07 10.50
C THR A 75 2.51 -4.49 11.97
N THR A 76 3.53 -4.10 12.74
CA THR A 76 3.59 -4.33 14.20
C THR A 76 2.53 -3.53 14.96
N ASP A 77 2.25 -2.28 14.54
CA ASP A 77 1.17 -1.47 15.12
C ASP A 77 -0.22 -2.08 14.84
N GLY A 78 -0.37 -2.78 13.71
CA GLY A 78 -1.59 -3.48 13.31
C GLY A 78 -2.80 -2.55 13.28
N LEU A 79 -3.84 -2.90 14.05
CA LEU A 79 -5.09 -2.12 14.10
C LEU A 79 -4.89 -0.67 14.58
N LYS A 80 -3.80 -0.36 15.30
CA LYS A 80 -3.53 0.99 15.81
C LYS A 80 -3.15 1.99 14.72
N ALA A 81 -2.70 1.51 13.56
CA ALA A 81 -2.37 2.36 12.41
C ALA A 81 -3.64 2.79 11.63
N LEU A 82 -4.71 2.01 11.70
CA LEU A 82 -5.91 2.18 10.87
C LEU A 82 -6.61 3.55 11.02
N PRO A 83 -6.72 4.18 12.21
CA PRO A 83 -7.41 5.46 12.33
C PRO A 83 -6.86 6.53 11.38
N ARG A 84 -5.52 6.67 11.31
CA ARG A 84 -4.90 7.66 10.43
C ARG A 84 -5.06 7.31 8.94
N MET A 85 -5.02 6.02 8.61
CA MET A 85 -5.26 5.56 7.24
C MET A 85 -6.70 5.83 6.78
N ILE A 86 -7.68 5.64 7.67
CA ILE A 86 -9.09 5.95 7.42
C ILE A 86 -9.27 7.43 7.09
N GLU A 87 -8.67 8.33 7.87
CA GLU A 87 -8.72 9.78 7.62
C GLU A 87 -8.21 10.11 6.21
N ILE A 88 -7.03 9.60 5.84
CA ILE A 88 -6.42 9.86 4.53
C ILE A 88 -7.29 9.32 3.38
N MET A 89 -7.89 8.13 3.55
CA MET A 89 -8.80 7.59 2.54
C MET A 89 -10.11 8.39 2.45
N ASP A 90 -10.64 8.90 3.56
CA ASP A 90 -11.86 9.72 3.56
C ASP A 90 -11.60 11.14 3.00
N GLU A 91 -10.37 11.68 3.14
CA GLU A 91 -9.93 12.95 2.56
C GLU A 91 -9.77 12.90 1.01
N TYR A 92 -9.65 11.70 0.42
CA TYR A 92 -9.43 11.54 -1.00
C TYR A 92 -10.67 11.95 -1.82
N ASP A 93 -10.48 12.99 -2.64
CA ASP A 93 -11.46 13.54 -3.58
C ASP A 93 -11.01 13.29 -5.03
N PRO A 94 -11.60 12.30 -5.73
CA PRO A 94 -11.18 11.92 -7.08
C PRO A 94 -11.53 12.95 -8.16
N THR A 95 -12.34 13.97 -7.84
CA THR A 95 -12.73 15.03 -8.80
C THR A 95 -11.68 16.15 -8.90
N LYS A 96 -10.78 16.25 -7.92
CA LYS A 96 -9.74 17.30 -7.82
C LYS A 96 -8.39 16.86 -8.37
N PHE A 97 -8.40 16.02 -9.40
CA PHE A 97 -7.21 15.40 -9.98
C PHE A 97 -6.15 16.41 -10.47
N ARG A 98 -6.57 17.61 -10.88
CA ARG A 98 -5.70 18.62 -11.50
C ARG A 98 -5.30 19.77 -10.57
N GLU A 99 -5.84 19.81 -9.35
CA GLU A 99 -5.59 20.91 -8.41
C GLU A 99 -4.75 20.44 -7.23
N GLY A 100 -3.43 20.63 -7.33
CA GLY A 100 -2.61 20.90 -6.15
C GLY A 100 -1.42 19.98 -5.92
N LYS A 101 -0.39 20.60 -5.34
CA LYS A 101 0.91 20.04 -4.92
C LYS A 101 0.83 19.00 -3.79
N GLU A 102 -0.37 18.55 -3.41
CA GLU A 102 -0.60 17.76 -2.19
C GLU A 102 -0.58 16.23 -2.41
N ARG A 103 -0.49 15.78 -3.67
CA ARG A 103 -0.30 14.35 -4.04
C ARG A 103 -1.32 13.40 -3.35
N ARG A 104 -2.57 13.86 -3.22
CA ARG A 104 -3.64 13.17 -2.47
C ARG A 104 -3.96 11.78 -3.02
N GLY A 105 -3.85 11.59 -4.34
CA GLY A 105 -4.04 10.29 -4.98
C GLY A 105 -2.96 9.29 -4.56
N GLU A 106 -1.70 9.72 -4.50
CA GLU A 106 -0.57 8.90 -4.07
C GLU A 106 -0.67 8.57 -2.57
N ARG A 107 -1.16 9.52 -1.76
CA ARG A 107 -1.45 9.28 -0.33
C ARG A 107 -2.54 8.22 -0.15
N PHE A 108 -3.61 8.30 -0.95
CA PHE A 108 -4.64 7.26 -1.00
C PHE A 108 -4.06 5.91 -1.43
N ASP A 109 -3.20 5.90 -2.46
CA ASP A 109 -2.54 4.69 -2.96
C ASP A 109 -1.73 3.98 -1.88
N ALA A 110 -0.93 4.76 -1.15
CA ALA A 110 -0.14 4.28 -0.03
C ALA A 110 -1.02 3.64 1.05
N CYS A 111 -2.17 4.23 1.37
CA CYS A 111 -3.06 3.72 2.41
C CYS A 111 -3.75 2.41 2.01
N TRP A 112 -4.35 2.30 0.82
CA TRP A 112 -5.00 1.04 0.44
C TRP A 112 -3.99 -0.10 0.28
N SER A 113 -2.78 0.19 -0.20
CA SER A 113 -1.71 -0.82 -0.29
C SER A 113 -1.28 -1.31 1.10
N MET A 114 -1.10 -0.39 2.06
CA MET A 114 -0.75 -0.76 3.43
C MET A 114 -1.86 -1.52 4.15
N LEU A 115 -3.14 -1.29 3.82
CA LEU A 115 -4.23 -2.13 4.33
C LEU A 115 -4.04 -3.59 3.91
N GLY A 116 -3.63 -3.83 2.66
CA GLY A 116 -3.31 -5.18 2.18
C GLY A 116 -2.19 -5.82 3.01
N TYR A 117 -1.12 -5.10 3.32
CA TYR A 117 -0.05 -5.62 4.16
C TYR A 117 -0.49 -5.91 5.61
N ILE A 118 -1.32 -5.05 6.21
CA ILE A 118 -1.85 -5.31 7.55
C ILE A 118 -2.76 -6.54 7.52
N ASP A 119 -3.62 -6.65 6.51
CA ASP A 119 -4.56 -7.77 6.31
C ASP A 119 -3.83 -9.11 6.06
N ASP A 120 -2.70 -9.05 5.36
CA ASP A 120 -1.92 -10.23 4.96
C ASP A 120 -0.85 -10.65 5.97
N ASP A 121 -0.37 -9.76 6.83
CA ASP A 121 0.80 -10.06 7.67
C ASP A 121 0.59 -9.82 9.16
N ALA A 122 -0.47 -9.12 9.58
CA ALA A 122 -0.73 -8.83 10.98
C ALA A 122 -2.08 -9.37 11.46
N VAL A 123 -3.17 -8.94 10.84
CA VAL A 123 -4.52 -9.16 11.35
C VAL A 123 -5.53 -9.12 10.22
N ARG A 124 -6.46 -10.08 10.20
CA ARG A 124 -7.53 -10.12 9.22
C ARG A 124 -8.51 -8.97 9.47
N LEU A 125 -8.57 -8.00 8.57
CA LEU A 125 -9.31 -6.75 8.78
C LEU A 125 -10.79 -7.00 9.06
N ARG A 126 -11.43 -7.87 8.27
CA ARG A 126 -12.85 -8.24 8.48
C ARG A 126 -13.14 -8.89 9.82
N GLY A 127 -12.13 -9.46 10.48
CA GLY A 127 -12.24 -10.09 11.80
C GLY A 127 -12.35 -9.09 12.96
N SER A 128 -12.03 -7.80 12.74
CA SER A 128 -12.04 -6.77 13.78
C SER A 128 -13.00 -5.62 13.49
N LYS A 129 -13.44 -4.91 14.53
CA LYS A 129 -14.31 -3.74 14.36
C LYS A 129 -13.58 -2.60 13.65
N GLU A 130 -12.34 -2.34 14.05
CA GLU A 130 -11.48 -1.31 13.49
C GLU A 130 -11.11 -1.63 12.03
N GLY A 131 -10.79 -2.89 11.72
CA GLY A 131 -10.53 -3.32 10.35
C GLY A 131 -11.76 -3.20 9.44
N ARG A 132 -12.97 -3.52 9.93
CA ARG A 132 -14.20 -3.26 9.18
C ARG A 132 -14.40 -1.77 8.86
N ARG A 133 -14.10 -0.86 9.80
CA ARG A 133 -14.15 0.58 9.53
C ARG A 133 -13.18 1.01 8.43
N ALA A 134 -12.00 0.38 8.34
CA ALA A 134 -11.04 0.64 7.27
C ALA A 134 -11.54 0.12 5.91
N ILE A 135 -12.15 -1.07 5.88
CA ILE A 135 -12.81 -1.62 4.70
C ILE A 135 -13.93 -0.68 4.23
N ASP A 136 -14.76 -0.18 5.15
CA ASP A 136 -15.84 0.76 4.82
C ASP A 136 -15.31 2.09 4.25
N ALA A 137 -14.16 2.58 4.76
CA ALA A 137 -13.52 3.79 4.25
C ALA A 137 -13.00 3.61 2.82
N LEU A 138 -12.37 2.46 2.53
CA LEU A 138 -11.96 2.11 1.17
C LEU A 138 -13.17 2.00 0.23
N GLU A 139 -14.26 1.36 0.68
CA GLU A 139 -15.50 1.25 -0.08
C GLU A 139 -16.12 2.62 -0.39
N ARG A 140 -16.15 3.53 0.58
CA ARG A 140 -16.59 4.92 0.35
C ARG A 140 -15.71 5.65 -0.67
N ALA A 141 -14.39 5.49 -0.57
CA ALA A 141 -13.45 6.10 -1.53
C ALA A 141 -13.69 5.58 -2.96
N ILE A 142 -13.84 4.27 -3.13
CA ILE A 142 -14.19 3.63 -4.41
C ILE A 142 -15.55 4.14 -4.92
N GLY A 143 -16.53 4.31 -4.03
CA GLY A 143 -17.83 4.92 -4.37
C GLY A 143 -17.67 6.34 -4.96
N ARG A 144 -16.82 7.18 -4.35
CA ARG A 144 -16.49 8.50 -4.89
C ARG A 144 -15.77 8.42 -6.24
N MET A 145 -14.87 7.45 -6.42
CA MET A 145 -14.16 7.24 -7.69
C MET A 145 -15.12 6.87 -8.82
N ARG A 146 -16.08 5.97 -8.57
CA ARG A 146 -17.14 5.64 -9.54
C ARG A 146 -17.97 6.87 -9.90
N ALA A 147 -18.35 7.68 -8.90
CA ALA A 147 -19.09 8.92 -9.13
C ALA A 147 -18.29 9.96 -9.95
N ALA A 148 -16.96 9.89 -9.91
CA ALA A 148 -16.05 10.69 -10.71
C ALA A 148 -15.69 10.02 -12.07
N ASN A 149 -16.43 8.99 -12.50
CA ASN A 149 -16.23 8.24 -13.73
C ASN A 149 -14.89 7.52 -13.85
N TYR A 150 -14.32 7.02 -12.75
CA TYR A 150 -13.13 6.16 -12.83
C TYR A 150 -13.50 4.75 -13.31
N GLY A 151 -12.53 4.03 -13.88
CA GLY A 151 -12.68 2.63 -14.30
C GLY A 151 -13.45 2.42 -15.60
N GLN A 152 -13.53 3.44 -16.46
CA GLN A 152 -14.14 3.26 -17.78
C GLN A 152 -13.22 2.43 -18.70
N PRO A 153 -13.77 1.58 -19.59
CA PRO A 153 -12.96 0.70 -20.46
C PRO A 153 -12.05 1.44 -21.44
N ASP A 154 -12.38 2.70 -21.76
CA ASP A 154 -11.62 3.56 -22.66
C ASP A 154 -10.56 4.42 -21.93
N GLN A 155 -10.55 4.42 -20.59
CA GLN A 155 -9.51 5.08 -19.81
C GLN A 155 -8.23 4.24 -19.80
N GLN A 156 -7.13 4.83 -20.26
CA GLN A 156 -5.81 4.20 -20.24
C GLN A 156 -4.88 4.79 -19.17
N GLU A 157 -5.26 5.91 -18.55
CA GLU A 157 -4.45 6.59 -17.53
C GLU A 157 -4.45 5.79 -16.22
N TRP A 158 -3.25 5.55 -15.68
CA TRP A 158 -3.05 4.83 -14.42
C TRP A 158 -3.89 5.43 -13.28
N GLU A 159 -3.91 6.75 -13.21
CA GLU A 159 -4.48 7.50 -12.10
C GLU A 159 -5.99 7.31 -11.97
N GLN A 160 -6.67 7.00 -13.08
CA GLN A 160 -8.11 6.78 -13.12
C GLN A 160 -8.48 5.30 -13.25
N HIS A 161 -7.85 4.59 -14.19
CA HIS A 161 -8.18 3.19 -14.46
C HIS A 161 -7.43 2.26 -13.51
N GLY A 162 -6.09 2.26 -13.54
CA GLY A 162 -5.27 1.35 -12.75
C GLY A 162 -5.46 1.50 -11.22
N ARG A 163 -5.52 2.74 -10.72
CA ARG A 163 -5.81 3.02 -9.31
C ARG A 163 -7.17 2.45 -8.89
N PHE A 164 -8.18 2.61 -9.72
CA PHE A 164 -9.53 2.12 -9.43
C PHE A 164 -9.56 0.59 -9.38
N GLU A 165 -9.00 -0.08 -10.38
CA GLU A 165 -8.97 -1.54 -10.43
C GLU A 165 -8.24 -2.13 -9.24
N LEU A 166 -7.07 -1.60 -8.87
CA LEU A 166 -6.32 -2.10 -7.73
C LEU A 166 -7.02 -1.83 -6.39
N ALA A 167 -7.67 -0.67 -6.23
CA ALA A 167 -8.46 -0.39 -5.03
C ALA A 167 -9.64 -1.37 -4.91
N VAL A 168 -10.32 -1.69 -6.02
CA VAL A 168 -11.41 -2.69 -6.06
C VAL A 168 -10.88 -4.08 -5.72
N MET A 169 -9.79 -4.52 -6.34
CA MET A 169 -9.14 -5.81 -6.05
C MET A 169 -8.74 -5.92 -4.56
N GLN A 170 -8.23 -4.84 -3.98
CA GLN A 170 -7.89 -4.79 -2.57
C GLN A 170 -9.14 -4.89 -1.67
N LEU A 171 -10.23 -4.21 -2.04
CA LEU A 171 -11.50 -4.29 -1.31
C LEU A 171 -12.06 -5.72 -1.33
N GLU A 172 -12.04 -6.38 -2.49
CA GLU A 172 -12.49 -7.76 -2.66
C GLU A 172 -11.64 -8.73 -1.82
N SER A 173 -10.32 -8.56 -1.82
CA SER A 173 -9.39 -9.38 -1.01
C SER A 173 -9.63 -9.21 0.50
N ALA A 174 -9.87 -7.97 0.96
CA ALA A 174 -10.15 -7.66 2.35
C ALA A 174 -11.51 -8.20 2.82
N LYS A 175 -12.49 -8.28 1.92
CA LYS A 175 -13.82 -8.87 2.19
C LYS A 175 -13.85 -10.40 1.99
N GLY A 176 -12.96 -10.96 1.18
CA GLY A 176 -13.04 -12.30 0.58
C GLY A 176 -11.88 -13.22 0.94
N ILE A 177 -11.24 -13.84 -0.06
CA ILE A 177 -10.04 -14.68 0.10
C ILE A 177 -8.85 -13.83 -0.32
N ASN A 178 -7.81 -13.73 0.52
CA ASN A 178 -6.60 -12.97 0.20
C ASN A 178 -5.39 -13.88 -0.08
N SER A 179 -4.19 -13.28 -0.15
CA SER A 179 -2.95 -14.01 -0.44
C SER A 179 -2.60 -15.04 0.65
N VAL A 180 -2.87 -14.71 1.92
CA VAL A 180 -2.63 -15.58 3.08
C VAL A 180 -3.52 -16.80 3.02
N ASP A 181 -4.81 -16.61 2.79
CA ASP A 181 -5.78 -17.70 2.68
C ASP A 181 -5.38 -18.68 1.57
N ASN A 182 -4.97 -18.14 0.42
CA ASN A 182 -4.45 -18.95 -0.68
C ASN A 182 -3.17 -19.70 -0.29
N ALA A 183 -2.26 -19.07 0.45
CA ALA A 183 -1.05 -19.73 0.94
C ALA A 183 -1.37 -20.87 1.92
N ILE A 184 -2.38 -20.71 2.80
CA ILE A 184 -2.88 -21.78 3.67
C ILE A 184 -3.39 -22.96 2.82
N LYS A 185 -4.24 -22.68 1.82
CA LYS A 185 -4.78 -23.70 0.92
C LYS A 185 -3.66 -24.47 0.19
N GLN A 186 -2.66 -23.77 -0.33
CA GLN A 186 -1.54 -24.42 -1.01
C GLN A 186 -0.71 -25.28 -0.07
N THR A 187 -0.45 -24.79 1.14
CA THR A 187 0.24 -25.54 2.20
C THR A 187 -0.53 -26.82 2.55
N PHE A 188 -1.84 -26.73 2.74
CA PHE A 188 -2.69 -27.88 3.04
C PHE A 188 -2.66 -28.93 1.93
N ARG A 189 -2.71 -28.49 0.67
CA ARG A 189 -2.61 -29.39 -0.48
C ARG A 189 -1.26 -30.10 -0.52
N LEU A 190 -0.16 -29.37 -0.35
CA LEU A 190 1.18 -29.90 -0.54
C LEU A 190 1.66 -30.75 0.64
N GLU A 191 1.50 -30.25 1.87
CA GLU A 191 2.05 -30.88 3.07
C GLU A 191 1.09 -31.88 3.70
N TYR A 192 -0.19 -31.51 3.82
CA TYR A 192 -1.21 -32.31 4.51
C TYR A 192 -2.10 -33.13 3.58
N LYS A 193 -1.92 -33.01 2.26
CA LYS A 193 -2.75 -33.66 1.22
C LYS A 193 -4.24 -33.36 1.34
N ILE A 194 -4.58 -32.20 1.89
CA ILE A 194 -5.96 -31.70 2.03
C ILE A 194 -6.24 -30.71 0.90
N VAL A 195 -7.24 -31.00 0.08
CA VAL A 195 -7.65 -30.11 -1.02
C VAL A 195 -8.90 -29.33 -0.60
N LEU A 196 -8.74 -28.01 -0.45
CA LEU A 196 -9.85 -27.10 -0.14
C LEU A 196 -10.43 -26.50 -1.41
N SER A 197 -11.77 -26.55 -1.55
CA SER A 197 -12.48 -25.72 -2.52
C SER A 197 -12.40 -24.24 -2.11
N ASN A 198 -12.69 -23.31 -3.02
CA ASN A 198 -12.76 -21.88 -2.65
C ASN A 198 -13.88 -21.60 -1.64
N ALA A 199 -15.00 -22.32 -1.72
CA ALA A 199 -16.08 -22.19 -0.75
C ALA A 199 -15.64 -22.65 0.65
N GLU A 200 -15.00 -23.82 0.75
CA GLU A 200 -14.50 -24.32 2.04
C GLU A 200 -13.36 -23.45 2.59
N LEU A 201 -12.48 -22.93 1.72
CA LEU A 201 -11.44 -21.99 2.13
C LEU A 201 -12.04 -20.70 2.69
N LEU A 202 -13.08 -20.15 2.06
CA LEU A 202 -13.76 -18.95 2.55
C LEU A 202 -14.40 -19.19 3.92
N GLU A 203 -15.10 -20.31 4.09
CA GLU A 203 -15.70 -20.69 5.38
C GLU A 203 -14.63 -20.88 6.47
N PHE A 204 -13.53 -21.55 6.15
CA PHE A 204 -12.42 -21.72 7.09
C PHE A 204 -11.75 -20.38 7.43
N SER A 205 -11.52 -19.52 6.45
CA SER A 205 -10.99 -18.18 6.68
C SER A 205 -11.92 -17.31 7.53
N ASN A 206 -13.25 -17.44 7.36
CA ASN A 206 -14.23 -16.77 8.22
C ASN A 206 -14.21 -17.31 9.66
N PHE A 207 -14.05 -18.62 9.83
CA PHE A 207 -13.83 -19.24 11.14
C PHE A 207 -12.56 -18.67 11.80
N LEU A 208 -11.44 -18.63 11.08
CA LEU A 208 -10.20 -18.04 11.58
C LEU A 208 -10.38 -16.56 11.92
N ALA A 209 -10.98 -15.75 11.05
CA ALA A 209 -11.20 -14.33 11.31
C ALA A 209 -12.07 -14.06 12.54
N THR A 210 -13.00 -14.97 12.84
CA THR A 210 -13.91 -14.86 13.99
C THR A 210 -13.24 -15.25 15.30
N HIS A 211 -12.46 -16.34 15.30
CA HIS A 211 -11.86 -16.90 16.51
C HIS A 211 -10.42 -16.45 16.77
N TYR A 212 -9.71 -16.10 15.70
CA TYR A 212 -8.27 -15.88 15.66
C TYR A 212 -7.91 -14.77 14.66
N PRO A 213 -8.40 -13.53 14.82
CA PRO A 213 -8.18 -12.46 13.83
C PRO A 213 -6.70 -12.20 13.52
N GLU A 214 -5.78 -12.53 14.43
CA GLU A 214 -4.33 -12.41 14.25
C GLU A 214 -3.68 -13.55 13.45
N TYR A 215 -4.47 -14.48 12.89
CA TYR A 215 -3.94 -15.62 12.13
C TYR A 215 -2.98 -15.27 10.99
N PRO A 216 -3.09 -14.12 10.28
CA PRO A 216 -2.11 -13.77 9.26
C PRO A 216 -0.69 -13.69 9.80
N GLY A 217 -0.53 -13.25 11.06
CA GLY A 217 0.78 -13.16 11.72
C GLY A 217 1.32 -14.49 12.28
N TRP A 218 0.60 -15.61 12.15
CA TRP A 218 1.05 -16.89 12.72
C TRP A 218 2.24 -17.51 11.98
N SER A 219 2.40 -17.21 10.69
CA SER A 219 3.49 -17.73 9.88
C SER A 219 3.86 -16.76 8.77
N GLU A 220 5.16 -16.64 8.52
CA GLU A 220 5.66 -16.07 7.28
C GLU A 220 5.31 -16.98 6.09
N LYS A 221 5.30 -16.36 4.89
CA LYS A 221 5.11 -17.02 3.60
C LYS A 221 6.48 -17.39 2.98
N ASN A 222 6.53 -18.52 2.29
CA ASN A 222 7.62 -18.96 1.43
C ASN A 222 7.19 -18.91 -0.03
N ASN A 223 8.08 -18.47 -0.90
CA ASN A 223 7.94 -18.72 -2.34
C ASN A 223 8.29 -20.19 -2.62
N PHE A 224 7.41 -20.87 -3.32
CA PHE A 224 7.60 -22.25 -3.75
C PHE A 224 7.26 -22.36 -5.24
N GLN A 225 8.17 -22.96 -6.01
CA GLN A 225 7.92 -23.29 -7.40
C GLN A 225 7.32 -24.70 -7.48
N ASP A 226 6.01 -24.78 -7.76
CA ASP A 226 5.31 -26.04 -7.92
C ASP A 226 5.58 -26.64 -9.31
N MET A 227 6.55 -27.55 -9.35
CA MET A 227 6.93 -28.27 -10.57
C MET A 227 5.86 -29.25 -11.06
N THR A 228 4.80 -29.50 -10.27
CA THR A 228 3.72 -30.43 -10.65
C THR A 228 2.59 -29.75 -11.44
N GLN A 229 2.58 -28.42 -11.48
CA GLN A 229 1.57 -27.64 -12.18
C GLN A 229 2.23 -26.64 -13.13
N ILE A 230 1.62 -26.49 -14.30
CA ILE A 230 2.07 -25.59 -15.34
C ILE A 230 1.02 -24.50 -15.53
N ASN A 231 1.46 -23.25 -15.59
CA ASN A 231 0.60 -22.11 -15.87
C ASN A 231 0.26 -22.03 -17.37
N GLU A 232 -0.62 -21.12 -17.76
CA GLU A 232 -1.06 -20.94 -19.15
C GLU A 232 0.10 -20.63 -20.12
N ALA A 233 1.21 -20.08 -19.60
CA ALA A 233 2.41 -19.77 -20.36
C ALA A 233 3.42 -20.93 -20.44
N GLY A 234 3.11 -22.12 -19.90
CA GLY A 234 3.97 -23.29 -19.98
C GLY A 234 5.06 -23.38 -18.89
N PHE A 235 5.03 -22.49 -17.89
CA PHE A 235 6.01 -22.47 -16.80
C PHE A 235 5.47 -23.10 -15.50
N PRO A 236 6.35 -23.67 -14.65
CA PRO A 236 5.97 -24.10 -13.31
C PRO A 236 5.29 -22.98 -12.52
N LEU A 237 4.25 -23.34 -11.77
CA LEU A 237 3.47 -22.36 -11.02
C LEU A 237 4.25 -21.85 -9.81
N TRP A 238 4.36 -20.53 -9.69
CA TRP A 238 4.90 -19.89 -8.48
C TRP A 238 3.76 -19.68 -7.48
N ILE A 239 3.89 -20.26 -6.29
CA ILE A 239 2.90 -20.18 -5.21
C ILE A 239 3.53 -19.80 -3.88
N TYR A 240 2.69 -19.30 -2.97
CA TYR A 240 3.06 -19.08 -1.58
C TYR A 240 2.65 -20.27 -0.71
N THR A 241 3.51 -20.67 0.22
CA THR A 241 3.20 -21.64 1.29
C THR A 241 3.57 -21.07 2.66
N MET A 242 3.08 -21.66 3.74
CA MET A 242 3.34 -21.23 5.11
C MET A 242 4.62 -21.89 5.65
N LYS A 243 5.54 -21.09 6.21
CA LYS A 243 6.76 -21.61 6.87
C LYS A 243 6.47 -22.48 8.10
N LYS A 244 5.44 -22.14 8.88
CA LYS A 244 5.07 -22.78 10.15
C LYS A 244 3.57 -23.12 10.16
N PRO A 245 3.18 -24.22 9.50
CA PRO A 245 1.79 -24.45 9.14
C PRO A 245 0.95 -25.14 10.22
N GLU A 246 1.57 -25.62 11.30
CA GLU A 246 0.97 -26.52 12.28
C GLU A 246 -0.23 -25.88 13.00
N ARG A 247 -0.17 -24.57 13.25
CA ARG A 247 -1.25 -23.84 13.91
C ARG A 247 -2.50 -23.73 13.00
N PHE A 248 -2.30 -23.52 11.70
CA PHE A 248 -3.41 -23.54 10.74
C PHE A 248 -4.04 -24.93 10.66
N TYR A 249 -3.22 -25.98 10.60
CA TYR A 249 -3.72 -27.35 10.57
C TYR A 249 -4.57 -27.69 11.80
N LYS A 250 -4.10 -27.34 13.00
CA LYS A 250 -4.86 -27.54 14.25
C LYS A 250 -6.20 -26.80 14.21
N ALA A 251 -6.21 -25.53 13.81
CA ALA A 251 -7.43 -24.74 13.67
C ALA A 251 -8.39 -25.32 12.62
N TYR A 252 -7.87 -25.90 11.54
CA TYR A 252 -8.68 -26.59 10.54
C TYR A 252 -9.37 -27.84 11.12
N ILE A 253 -8.66 -28.64 11.91
CA ILE A 253 -9.27 -29.80 12.60
C ILE A 253 -10.37 -29.34 13.58
N GLU A 254 -10.20 -28.21 14.26
CA GLU A 254 -11.26 -27.62 15.09
C GLU A 254 -12.47 -27.18 14.26
N PHE A 255 -12.24 -26.45 13.17
CA PHE A 255 -13.29 -26.04 12.22
C PHE A 255 -14.09 -27.23 11.67
N LYS A 256 -13.44 -28.36 11.40
CA LYS A 256 -14.14 -29.57 10.91
C LYS A 256 -15.02 -30.23 11.97
N LYS A 257 -14.84 -29.94 13.26
CA LYS A 257 -15.71 -30.42 14.35
C LYS A 257 -16.94 -29.54 14.57
N THR A 258 -16.92 -28.31 14.05
CA THR A 258 -18.06 -27.37 14.15
C THR A 258 -19.06 -27.51 13.00
N LYS A 259 -18.78 -28.44 12.06
CA LYS A 259 -19.65 -28.82 10.95
C LYS A 259 -20.24 -30.20 11.21
#